data_AF-A0A1L9WI87-F1
#
_entry.id   AF-A0A1L9WI87-F1
#
_cell.length_a   1.000
_cell.length_b   1.000
_cell.length_c   1.000
_cell.angle_alpha   90.00
_cell.angle_beta   90.00
_cell.angle_gamma   90.00
#
_symmetry.space_group_name_H-M   'P 1'
#
loop_
_entity.id
_entity.type
_entity.pdbx_description
1 polymer ?
#
loop_
_entity_poly.entity_id
_entity_poly.type
_entity_poly.pdbx_seq_one_letter_code
_entity_poly.pdbx_strand_id
1 'polypeptide(L)'
;PAYQADSVMRPIQILRTYYTQTPTAYHNAIMPVHAFLYTRVLIFLIGTMGPTISFLKNVNSRFVYSESILGGALIAVSHYSKPEAVATYLLIIHVLGKVSL
;
A
#
# COMPACT_ATOMS: atom_id res chain seq x y z
N PRO A 1 -6.69 -6.38 -5.90
CA PRO A 1 -7.16 -6.08 -4.53
C PRO A 1 -6.30 -5.05 -3.77
N ALA A 2 -5.05 -5.36 -3.37
CA ALA A 2 -4.22 -4.46 -2.55
C ALA A 2 -3.86 -3.15 -3.27
N TYR A 3 -3.41 -3.24 -4.52
CA TYR A 3 -3.13 -2.06 -5.35
C TYR A 3 -4.37 -1.16 -5.59
N GLN A 4 -5.58 -1.74 -5.51
CA GLN A 4 -6.84 -1.01 -5.72
C GLN A 4 -7.30 -0.29 -4.47
N ALA A 5 -7.02 -0.84 -3.28
CA ALA A 5 -7.36 -0.19 -2.02
C ALA A 5 -6.71 1.20 -1.92
N ASP A 6 -5.44 1.31 -2.28
CA ASP A 6 -4.74 2.60 -2.36
C ASP A 6 -5.38 3.57 -3.37
N SER A 7 -5.83 3.06 -4.52
CA SER A 7 -6.50 3.87 -5.55
C SER A 7 -7.85 4.43 -5.10
N VAL A 8 -8.56 3.70 -4.23
CA VAL A 8 -9.82 4.16 -3.62
C VAL A 8 -9.56 5.12 -2.47
N MET A 9 -8.55 4.85 -1.65
CA MET A 9 -8.25 5.68 -0.49
C MET A 9 -7.69 7.05 -0.87
N ARG A 10 -6.88 7.15 -1.93
CA ARG A 10 -6.26 8.40 -2.36
C ARG A 10 -7.26 9.55 -2.60
N PRO A 11 -8.31 9.42 -3.43
CA PRO A 11 -9.27 10.50 -3.63
C PRO A 11 -10.01 10.90 -2.34
N ILE A 12 -10.32 9.93 -1.47
CA ILE A 12 -10.95 10.19 -0.17
C ILE A 12 -10.04 11.04 0.72
N GLN A 13 -8.74 10.70 0.80
CA GLN A 13 -7.78 11.51 1.56
C GLN A 13 -7.59 12.89 0.97
N ILE A 14 -7.53 13.03 -0.38
CA ILE A 14 -7.42 14.33 -1.05
C ILE A 14 -8.61 15.23 -0.71
N LEU A 15 -9.84 14.71 -0.83
CA LEU A 15 -11.05 15.45 -0.48
C LEU A 15 -11.04 15.86 0.99
N ARG A 16 -10.74 14.91 1.89
CA ARG A 16 -10.66 15.20 3.32
C ARG A 16 -9.66 16.30 3.63
N THR A 17 -8.48 16.25 3.03
CA THR A 17 -7.44 17.25 3.20
C THR A 17 -7.85 18.61 2.67
N TYR A 18 -8.52 18.66 1.51
CA TYR A 18 -9.04 19.91 0.96
C TYR A 18 -10.04 20.59 1.91
N TYR A 19 -10.93 19.81 2.54
CA TYR A 19 -11.91 20.33 3.50
C TYR A 19 -11.33 20.70 4.85
N THR A 20 -10.45 19.87 5.44
CA THR A 20 -9.97 20.09 6.81
C THR A 20 -8.76 21.00 6.89
N GLN A 21 -7.94 21.06 5.84
CA GLN A 21 -6.70 21.84 5.75
C GLN A 21 -5.74 21.69 6.94
N THR A 22 -5.81 20.57 7.67
CA THR A 22 -4.93 20.31 8.81
C THR A 22 -3.62 19.69 8.35
N PRO A 23 -2.48 19.97 9.01
CA PRO A 23 -1.20 19.34 8.71
C PRO A 23 -1.27 17.80 8.73
N THR A 24 -2.06 17.24 9.65
CA THR A 24 -2.30 15.80 9.76
C THR A 24 -3.02 15.22 8.55
N ALA A 25 -3.97 15.95 7.96
CA ALA A 25 -4.67 15.50 6.76
C ALA A 25 -3.74 15.53 5.54
N TYR A 26 -2.93 16.60 5.41
CA TYR A 26 -1.89 16.66 4.37
C TYR A 26 -0.91 15.49 4.47
N HIS A 27 -0.39 15.21 5.68
CA HIS A 27 0.47 14.04 5.92
C HIS A 27 -0.20 12.73 5.46
N ASN A 28 -1.45 12.48 5.88
CA ASN A 28 -2.17 11.26 5.49
C ASN A 28 -2.42 11.19 3.96
N ALA A 29 -2.55 12.32 3.26
CA ALA A 29 -2.76 12.36 1.82
C ALA A 29 -1.48 12.05 1.01
N ILE A 30 -0.28 12.24 1.57
CA ILE A 30 0.99 11.90 0.88
C ILE A 30 1.42 10.45 1.13
N MET A 31 0.87 9.77 2.14
CA MET A 31 1.25 8.40 2.47
C MET A 31 1.06 7.39 1.32
N PRO A 32 0.05 7.49 0.42
CA PRO A 32 -0.03 6.64 -0.75
C PRO A 32 1.17 6.77 -1.70
N VAL A 33 1.86 7.92 -1.74
CA VAL A 33 3.11 8.06 -2.50
C VAL A 33 4.24 7.28 -1.82
N HIS A 34 4.27 7.29 -0.48
CA HIS A 34 5.22 6.50 0.30
C HIS A 34 4.97 5.00 0.11
N ALA A 35 3.71 4.55 0.04
CA ALA A 35 3.34 3.17 -0.26
C ALA A 35 3.99 2.67 -1.56
N PHE A 36 3.97 3.50 -2.62
CA PHE A 36 4.64 3.18 -3.89
C PHE A 36 6.15 3.02 -3.72
N LEU A 37 6.80 3.93 -2.98
CA LEU A 37 8.24 3.86 -2.73
C LEU A 37 8.60 2.63 -1.90
N TYR A 38 7.87 2.37 -0.80
CA TYR A 38 8.07 1.20 0.05
C TYR A 38 7.88 -0.10 -0.73
N THR A 39 6.87 -0.16 -1.60
CA THR A 39 6.67 -1.31 -2.50
C THR A 39 7.90 -1.56 -3.37
N ARG A 40 8.49 -0.51 -3.99
CA ARG A 40 9.67 -0.67 -4.83
C ARG A 40 10.87 -1.18 -4.06
N VAL A 41 11.08 -0.66 -2.84
CA VAL A 41 12.14 -1.13 -1.93
C VAL A 41 11.89 -2.61 -1.55
N LEU A 42 10.66 -2.98 -1.23
CA LEU A 42 10.30 -4.36 -0.89
C LEU A 42 10.44 -5.32 -2.07
N ILE A 43 10.10 -4.92 -3.30
CA ILE A 43 10.33 -5.76 -4.50
C ILE A 43 11.82 -6.11 -4.62
N PHE A 44 12.68 -5.12 -4.38
CA PHE A 44 14.12 -5.34 -4.40
C PHE A 44 14.57 -6.27 -3.27
N LEU A 45 14.18 -5.98 -2.03
CA LEU A 45 14.56 -6.76 -0.85
C LEU A 45 14.02 -8.20 -0.87
N ILE A 46 12.73 -8.37 -1.09
CA ILE A 46 12.10 -9.70 -1.19
C ILE A 46 12.60 -10.41 -2.46
N GLY A 47 12.94 -9.66 -3.51
CA GLY A 47 13.58 -10.20 -4.71
C GLY A 47 14.90 -10.92 -4.45
N THR A 48 15.69 -10.49 -3.45
CA THR A 48 16.94 -11.18 -3.06
C THR A 48 16.70 -12.40 -2.18
N MET A 49 15.55 -12.49 -1.53
CA MET A 49 15.16 -13.57 -0.58
C MET A 49 14.02 -14.44 -1.11
N GLY A 50 13.68 -14.31 -2.39
CA GLY A 50 12.52 -14.95 -2.99
C GLY A 50 12.66 -16.47 -3.14
N PRO A 51 11.63 -17.14 -3.68
CA PRO A 51 11.52 -18.60 -3.70
C PRO A 51 12.58 -19.29 -4.58
N THR A 52 13.36 -18.53 -5.35
CA THR A 52 14.44 -19.06 -6.19
C THR A 52 15.75 -18.34 -5.90
N ILE A 53 16.87 -18.97 -6.27
CA ILE A 53 18.21 -18.34 -6.26
C ILE A 53 18.38 -17.24 -7.32
N SER A 54 17.47 -17.13 -8.29
CA SER A 54 17.58 -16.13 -9.36
C SER A 54 16.84 -14.85 -8.99
N PHE A 55 17.60 -13.78 -8.77
CA PHE A 55 17.07 -12.44 -8.52
C PHE A 55 16.08 -12.01 -9.62
N LEU A 56 16.45 -12.17 -10.89
CA LEU A 56 15.59 -11.81 -12.03
C LEU A 56 14.27 -12.60 -12.03
N LYS A 57 14.27 -13.87 -11.65
CA LYS A 57 13.02 -14.64 -11.53
C LYS A 57 12.18 -14.16 -10.36
N ASN A 58 12.80 -13.84 -9.23
CA ASN A 58 12.10 -13.40 -8.04
C ASN A 58 11.41 -12.04 -8.24
N VAL A 59 12.12 -11.02 -8.76
CA VAL A 59 11.54 -9.68 -8.96
C VAL A 59 10.42 -9.64 -9.99
N ASN A 60 10.39 -10.60 -10.91
CA ASN A 60 9.31 -10.78 -11.89
C ASN A 60 8.22 -11.77 -11.43
N SER A 61 8.35 -12.33 -10.23
CA SER A 61 7.37 -13.29 -9.71
C SER A 61 6.13 -12.57 -9.16
N ARG A 62 4.95 -13.18 -9.37
CA ARG A 62 3.69 -12.67 -8.81
C ARG A 62 3.72 -12.64 -7.28
N PHE A 63 4.36 -13.64 -6.66
CA PHE A 63 4.47 -13.73 -5.21
C PHE A 63 5.20 -12.51 -4.62
N VAL A 64 6.43 -12.23 -5.09
CA VAL A 64 7.22 -11.08 -4.62
C VAL A 64 6.47 -9.77 -4.86
N TYR A 65 5.83 -9.63 -6.02
CA TYR A 65 5.04 -8.45 -6.34
C TYR A 65 3.86 -8.27 -5.36
N SER A 66 3.07 -9.32 -5.11
CA SER A 66 1.91 -9.26 -4.22
C SER A 66 2.29 -8.95 -2.77
N GLU A 67 3.31 -9.62 -2.24
CA GLU A 67 3.81 -9.37 -0.87
C GLU A 67 4.37 -7.95 -0.73
N SER A 68 5.09 -7.47 -1.74
CA SER A 68 5.67 -6.12 -1.71
C SER A 68 4.60 -5.03 -1.77
N ILE A 69 3.55 -5.23 -2.58
CA ILE A 69 2.41 -4.29 -2.66
C ILE A 69 1.67 -4.25 -1.33
N LEU A 70 1.38 -5.42 -0.73
CA LEU A 70 0.69 -5.47 0.55
C LEU A 70 1.54 -4.86 1.68
N GLY A 71 2.81 -5.26 1.77
CA GLY A 71 3.74 -4.76 2.78
C GLY A 71 3.98 -3.26 2.66
N GLY A 72 4.20 -2.75 1.44
CA GLY A 72 4.45 -1.33 1.20
C GLY A 72 3.26 -0.47 1.62
N ALA A 73 2.04 -0.92 1.32
CA ALA A 73 0.84 -0.25 1.75
C ALA A 73 0.61 -0.33 3.26
N LEU A 74 0.87 -1.47 3.91
CA LEU A 74 0.77 -1.59 5.37
C LEU A 74 1.74 -0.66 6.10
N ILE A 75 3.00 -0.55 5.62
CA ILE A 75 3.97 0.40 6.18
C ILE A 75 3.45 1.83 6.02
N ALA A 76 2.99 2.21 4.83
CA ALA A 76 2.45 3.54 4.58
C ALA A 76 1.23 3.86 5.44
N VAL A 77 0.30 2.92 5.57
CA VAL A 77 -0.91 3.10 6.39
C VAL A 77 -0.57 3.17 7.88
N SER A 78 0.50 2.49 8.34
CA SER A 78 0.96 2.58 9.73
C SER A 78 1.48 3.96 10.11
N HIS A 79 1.93 4.75 9.13
CA HIS A 79 2.34 6.15 9.34
C HIS A 79 1.17 7.13 9.40
N TYR A 80 -0.08 6.67 9.22
CA TYR A 80 -1.24 7.54 9.37
C TYR A 80 -1.41 7.94 10.83
N SER A 81 -1.97 9.12 11.07
CA SER A 81 -2.19 9.63 12.44
C SER A 81 -3.17 8.80 13.27
N LYS A 82 -3.85 7.83 12.65
CA LYS A 82 -4.93 7.04 13.25
C LYS A 82 -4.61 5.55 13.12
N PRO A 83 -4.49 4.81 14.24
CA PRO A 83 -4.16 3.38 14.20
C PRO A 83 -5.25 2.55 13.54
N GLU A 84 -6.53 3.00 13.57
CA GLU A 84 -7.62 2.32 12.87
C GLU A 84 -7.48 2.31 11.34
N ALA A 85 -6.54 3.09 10.77
CA ALA A 85 -6.31 3.13 9.34
C ALA A 85 -5.87 1.76 8.78
N VAL A 86 -5.06 1.00 9.52
CA VAL A 86 -4.60 -0.33 9.12
C VAL A 86 -5.79 -1.30 8.99
N ALA A 87 -6.66 -1.33 10.00
CA ALA A 87 -7.85 -2.16 9.99
C ALA A 87 -8.81 -1.77 8.84
N THR A 88 -8.97 -0.48 8.60
CA THR A 88 -9.78 0.05 7.50
C THR A 88 -9.23 -0.38 6.14
N TYR A 89 -7.90 -0.26 5.95
CA TYR A 89 -7.23 -0.69 4.73
C TYR A 89 -7.42 -2.19 4.46
N LEU A 90 -7.22 -3.03 5.48
CA LEU A 90 -7.41 -4.49 5.37
C LEU A 90 -8.86 -4.85 5.02
N LEU A 91 -9.84 -4.13 5.58
CA LEU A 91 -11.25 -4.33 5.25
C LEU A 91 -11.55 -3.97 3.80
N ILE A 92 -11.00 -2.85 3.30
CA ILE A 92 -11.14 -2.45 1.89
C ILE A 92 -10.52 -3.50 0.97
N ILE A 93 -9.31 -4.00 1.27
CA ILE A 93 -8.68 -5.09 0.51
C ILE A 93 -9.59 -6.31 0.46
N HIS A 94 -10.12 -6.73 1.61
CA HIS A 94 -10.94 -7.93 1.71
C HIS A 94 -12.23 -7.79 0.89
N VAL A 95 -12.90 -6.63 0.99
CA VAL A 95 -14.10 -6.33 0.22
C VAL A 95 -13.76 -6.32 -1.27
N LEU A 96 -12.78 -5.55 -1.72
CA LEU A 96 -12.40 -5.48 -3.14
C LEU A 96 -11.99 -6.84 -3.71
N GLY A 97 -11.29 -7.66 -2.92
CA GLY A 97 -10.91 -9.02 -3.30
C GLY A 97 -12.11 -9.95 -3.53
N LYS A 98 -13.22 -9.76 -2.80
CA LYS A 98 -14.46 -10.53 -3.00
C LYS A 98 -15.25 -10.10 -4.23
N VAL A 99 -15.12 -8.85 -4.67
CA VAL A 99 -15.86 -8.32 -5.83
C VAL A 99 -15.11 -8.58 -7.15
N SER A 100 -13.96 -9.28 -7.11
CA SER A 100 -13.14 -9.67 -8.28
C SER A 100 -12.83 -8.54 -9.27
N LEU A 101 -12.72 -7.30 -8.75
CA LEU A 101 -12.05 -6.22 -9.46
C LEU A 101 -10.53 -6.42 -9.43
#